data_AF-A0A7J8NFA5-F1
#
_entry.id   AF-A0A7J8NFA5-F1
#
_cell.length_a   1.000
_cell.length_b   1.000
_cell.length_c   1.000
_cell.angle_alpha   90.00
_cell.angle_beta   90.00
_cell.angle_gamma   90.00
#
_symmetry.space_group_name_H-M   'P 1'
#
loop_
_entity.id
_entity.type
_entity.pdbx_description
1 polymer ?
#
loop_
_entity_poly.entity_id
_entity_poly.type
_entity_poly.pdbx_seq_one_letter_code
_entity_poly.pdbx_strand_id
1 'polypeptide(L)'
;MSVEKPSNMLFMRYKELKEDPMAQTKRLAKFLGFPFSMEEEKIGVVNQIIDFCSFNNLKDLEVNKTRKMPRSIMPSNKLFFRSGKV
;
A
#
# COMPACT_ATOMS: atom_id res chain seq x y z
N MET A 1 34.18 -16.13 5.15
CA MET A 1 32.90 -15.84 5.83
C MET A 1 32.04 -15.05 4.85
N SER A 2 30.90 -15.58 4.41
CA SER A 2 29.99 -14.82 3.55
C SER A 2 29.38 -13.72 4.42
N VAL A 3 29.60 -12.47 4.06
CA VAL A 3 28.88 -11.34 4.68
C VAL A 3 27.42 -11.54 4.31
N GLU A 4 26.55 -11.86 5.29
CA GLU A 4 25.11 -11.82 5.08
C GLU A 4 24.78 -10.43 4.54
N LYS A 5 24.37 -10.34 3.28
CA LYS A 5 23.86 -9.09 2.75
C LYS A 5 22.61 -8.77 3.56
N PRO A 6 22.52 -7.59 4.22
CA PRO A 6 21.30 -7.21 4.89
C PRO A 6 20.19 -7.21 3.82
N SER A 7 19.06 -7.80 4.18
CA SER A 7 17.89 -7.90 3.31
C SER A 7 17.31 -6.50 3.11
N ASN A 8 17.95 -5.71 2.26
CA ASN A 8 17.61 -4.30 1.99
C ASN A 8 16.57 -4.17 0.87
N MET A 9 16.06 -5.29 0.36
CA MET A 9 15.14 -5.32 -0.77
C MET A 9 13.97 -6.27 -0.49
N LEU A 10 12.76 -5.76 -0.68
CA LEU A 10 11.52 -6.55 -0.61
C LEU A 10 10.88 -6.60 -1.98
N PHE A 11 10.73 -7.81 -2.52
CA PHE A 11 9.95 -8.05 -3.72
C PHE A 11 8.49 -8.34 -3.35
N MET A 12 7.56 -7.58 -3.93
CA MET A 12 6.12 -7.77 -3.80
C MET A 12 5.49 -7.79 -5.18
N ARG A 13 4.58 -8.75 -5.44
CA ARG A 13 3.83 -8.81 -6.70
C ARG A 13 2.45 -8.23 -6.51
N TYR A 14 1.95 -7.51 -7.52
CA TYR A 14 0.63 -6.90 -7.48
C TYR A 14 -0.50 -7.93 -7.24
N LYS A 15 -0.39 -9.11 -7.87
CA LYS A 15 -1.39 -10.19 -7.71
C LYS A 15 -1.45 -10.68 -6.26
N GLU A 16 -0.30 -10.96 -5.65
CA GLU A 16 -0.21 -11.39 -4.24
C GLU A 16 -0.76 -10.34 -3.28
N LEU A 17 -0.48 -9.06 -3.54
CA LEU A 17 -1.00 -7.95 -2.74
C LEU A 17 -2.54 -7.86 -2.83
N LYS A 18 -3.13 -8.26 -3.95
CA LYS A 18 -4.58 -8.31 -4.14
C LYS A 18 -5.21 -9.57 -3.54
N GLU A 19 -4.53 -10.71 -3.63
CA GLU A 19 -5.00 -12.01 -3.12
C GLU A 19 -4.98 -12.07 -1.60
N ASP A 20 -3.92 -11.58 -0.95
CA ASP A 20 -3.82 -11.51 0.51
C ASP A 20 -3.19 -10.19 0.98
N PRO A 21 -3.98 -9.10 1.01
CA PRO A 21 -3.52 -7.79 1.48
C PRO A 21 -3.01 -7.82 2.93
N MET A 22 -3.58 -8.69 3.77
CA MET A 22 -3.23 -8.82 5.18
C MET A 22 -1.80 -9.34 5.35
N ALA A 23 -1.48 -10.49 4.76
CA ALA A 23 -0.14 -11.05 4.84
C ALA A 23 0.90 -10.14 4.20
N GLN A 24 0.58 -9.53 3.06
CA GLN A 24 1.51 -8.62 2.37
C GLN A 24 1.76 -7.33 3.15
N THR A 25 0.75 -6.76 3.83
CA THR A 25 0.90 -5.56 4.68
C THR A 25 1.77 -5.86 5.90
N LYS A 26 1.55 -6.99 6.58
CA LYS A 26 2.40 -7.42 7.70
C LYS A 26 3.85 -7.68 7.27
N ARG A 27 4.03 -8.31 6.10
CA ARG A 27 5.36 -8.57 5.51
C ARG A 27 6.10 -7.26 5.21
N LEU A 28 5.41 -6.25 4.67
CA LEU A 28 5.97 -4.92 4.44
C LEU A 28 6.35 -4.23 5.74
N ALA A 29 5.48 -4.24 6.74
CA ALA A 29 5.72 -3.61 8.04
C ALA A 29 6.95 -4.21 8.74
N LYS A 30 7.07 -5.55 8.73
CA LYS A 30 8.25 -6.26 9.24
C LYS A 30 9.52 -5.88 8.50
N PHE A 31 9.47 -5.76 7.16
CA PHE A 31 10.61 -5.37 6.35
C PHE A 31 11.08 -3.93 6.65
N LEU A 32 10.14 -3.03 6.93
CA LEU A 32 10.44 -1.64 7.31
C LEU A 32 10.96 -1.49 8.75
N GLY A 33 10.99 -2.58 9.54
CA GLY A 33 11.40 -2.55 10.95
C GLY A 33 10.29 -2.16 11.93
N PHE A 34 9.04 -2.13 11.47
CA PHE A 34 7.85 -1.78 12.26
C PHE A 34 6.81 -2.91 12.23
N PRO A 35 7.13 -4.14 12.70
CA PRO A 35 6.14 -5.21 12.74
C PRO A 35 4.98 -4.83 13.67
N PHE A 36 3.76 -5.23 13.31
CA PHE A 36 2.60 -5.04 14.17
C PHE A 36 2.71 -5.89 15.44
N SER A 37 2.31 -5.29 16.56
CA SER A 37 2.11 -5.95 17.85
C SER A 37 0.85 -6.80 17.85
N MET A 38 0.74 -7.73 18.83
CA MET A 38 -0.47 -8.54 18.98
C MET A 38 -1.70 -7.68 19.29
N GLU A 39 -1.51 -6.61 20.05
CA GLU A 39 -2.55 -5.65 20.40
C GLU A 39 -3.05 -4.91 19.16
N GLU A 40 -2.16 -4.39 18.31
CA GLU A 40 -2.52 -3.72 17.06
C GLU A 40 -3.27 -4.65 16.11
N GLU A 41 -2.84 -5.90 16.01
CA GLU A 41 -3.56 -6.90 15.23
C GLU A 41 -4.95 -7.21 15.82
N LYS A 42 -5.04 -7.35 17.15
CA LYS A 42 -6.30 -7.64 17.85
C LYS A 42 -7.32 -6.52 17.73
N ILE A 43 -6.89 -5.26 17.78
CA ILE A 43 -7.78 -4.09 17.57
C ILE A 43 -8.00 -3.79 16.08
N GLY A 44 -7.39 -4.56 15.17
CA GLY A 44 -7.65 -4.50 13.74
C GLY A 44 -6.94 -3.36 13.00
N VAL A 45 -5.83 -2.82 13.51
CA VAL A 45 -5.04 -1.75 12.84
C VAL A 45 -4.69 -2.13 11.41
N VAL A 46 -4.30 -3.40 11.18
CA VAL A 46 -3.92 -3.86 9.84
C VAL A 46 -5.11 -3.78 8.86
N ASN A 47 -6.32 -4.14 9.31
CA ASN A 47 -7.53 -3.98 8.50
C ASN A 47 -7.81 -2.52 8.19
N GLN A 48 -7.70 -1.64 9.20
CA GLN A 48 -7.91 -0.20 9.01
C GLN A 48 -6.95 0.39 7.97
N ILE A 49 -5.68 -0.02 7.97
CA ILE A 49 -4.68 0.38 6.97
C ILE A 49 -5.07 -0.14 5.59
N ILE A 50 -5.46 -1.42 5.48
CA ILE A 50 -5.88 -2.03 4.20
C ILE A 50 -7.08 -1.28 3.62
N ASP A 51 -8.09 -0.99 4.44
CA ASP A 51 -9.30 -0.29 4.04
C ASP A 51 -8.99 1.15 3.61
N PHE A 52 -8.19 1.86 4.42
CA PHE A 52 -7.77 3.23 4.13
C PHE A 52 -6.96 3.32 2.82
N CYS A 53 -6.04 2.38 2.61
CA CYS A 53 -5.20 2.32 1.41
C CYS A 53 -5.87 1.57 0.24
N SER A 54 -7.12 1.14 0.38
CA SER A 54 -7.80 0.36 -0.65
C SER A 54 -7.98 1.17 -1.93
N PHE A 55 -7.95 0.49 -3.08
CA PHE A 55 -8.10 1.14 -4.38
C PHE A 55 -9.40 1.94 -4.47
N ASN A 56 -10.50 1.41 -3.94
CA ASN A 56 -11.79 2.09 -3.98
C ASN A 56 -11.77 3.33 -3.09
N ASN A 57 -11.31 3.21 -1.83
CA ASN A 57 -11.22 4.35 -0.93
C ASN A 57 -10.37 5.48 -1.52
N LEU A 58 -9.14 5.15 -1.97
CA LEU A 58 -8.23 6.15 -2.54
C LEU A 58 -8.76 6.76 -3.83
N LYS A 59 -9.37 5.97 -4.72
CA LYS A 59 -9.98 6.48 -5.96
C LYS A 59 -11.11 7.46 -5.69
N ASP A 60 -11.83 7.27 -4.58
CA ASP A 60 -13.01 8.04 -4.26
C ASP A 60 -12.77 9.34 -3.49
N LEU A 61 -11.58 9.53 -2.93
CA LEU A 61 -11.17 10.79 -2.29
C LEU A 61 -11.22 11.97 -3.28
N GLU A 62 -11.79 13.10 -2.85
CA GLU A 62 -11.95 14.29 -3.72
C GLU A 62 -10.63 14.76 -4.33
N VAL A 63 -9.55 14.73 -3.55
CA VAL A 63 -8.19 15.09 -3.99
C VAL A 63 -7.69 14.25 -5.16
N ASN A 64 -8.23 13.04 -5.36
CA ASN A 64 -7.90 12.15 -6.45
C ASN A 64 -8.89 12.23 -7.63
N LYS A 65 -10.04 12.88 -7.45
CA LYS A 65 -11.06 13.11 -8.50
C LYS A 65 -10.89 14.44 -9.22
N THR A 66 -10.62 15.52 -8.48
CA THR A 66 -10.78 16.89 -8.99
C THR A 66 -9.48 17.68 -9.04
N ARG A 67 -8.47 17.31 -8.26
CA ARG A 67 -7.24 18.10 -8.14
C ARG A 67 -6.41 18.02 -9.42
N LYS A 68 -6.21 19.19 -10.04
CA LYS A 68 -5.10 19.44 -10.97
C LYS A 68 -3.88 19.79 -10.12
N MET A 69 -2.79 19.05 -10.25
CA MET A 69 -1.54 19.41 -9.61
C MET A 69 -1.11 20.81 -10.11
N PRO A 70 -0.57 21.69 -9.25
CA PRO A 70 0.02 22.92 -9.74
C PRO A 70 1.20 22.53 -10.64
N ARG A 71 1.25 23.16 -11.82
CA ARG A 71 2.15 22.96 -12.97
C ARG A 71 1.51 22.13 -14.08
N SER A 72 1.42 22.79 -15.22
CA SER A 72 0.88 22.45 -16.54
C SER A 72 1.35 21.13 -17.19
N ILE A 73 1.94 20.20 -16.44
CA ILE A 73 2.64 19.02 -16.96
C ILE A 73 1.96 17.71 -16.53
N MET A 74 1.29 17.69 -15.36
CA MET A 74 0.78 16.44 -14.80
C MET A 74 -0.73 16.29 -15.06
N PRO A 75 -1.18 15.14 -15.60
CA PRO A 75 -2.60 14.91 -15.81
C PRO A 75 -3.39 14.92 -14.51
N SER A 76 -4.71 15.10 -14.61
CA SER A 76 -5.63 14.97 -13.47
C SER A 76 -5.33 13.71 -12.66
N ASN A 77 -5.36 13.82 -11.32
CA ASN A 77 -5.12 12.70 -10.41
C ASN A 77 -6.02 11.48 -10.68
N LYS A 78 -7.17 11.70 -11.33
CA LYS A 78 -8.10 10.65 -11.77
C LYS A 78 -7.43 9.62 -12.67
N LEU A 79 -6.41 10.01 -13.45
CA LEU A 79 -5.72 9.08 -14.36
C LEU A 79 -4.91 8.00 -13.64
N PHE A 80 -4.49 8.22 -12.39
CA PHE A 80 -3.79 7.19 -11.61
C PHE A 80 -4.70 6.03 -11.17
N PHE A 81 -6.02 6.21 -11.18
CA PHE A 81 -7.00 5.24 -10.65
C PHE A 81 -7.96 4.73 -11.74
N ARG A 82 -7.44 3.94 -12.69
CA ARG A 82 -8.24 3.35 -13.78
C ARG A 82 -9.19 2.24 -13.29
N SER A 83 -8.70 1.00 -13.20
CA SER A 83 -9.50 -0.18 -12.84
C SER A 83 -9.01 -0.92 -11.60
N GLY A 84 -7.70 -0.96 -11.33
CA GLY A 84 -7.17 -1.62 -10.13
C GLY A 84 -7.52 -3.10 -10.02
N LYS A 85 -7.58 -3.80 -11.17
CA LYS A 85 -7.91 -5.23 -11.30
C LYS A 85 -6.69 -6.01 -11.78
N VAL A 86 -6.65 -7.31 -11.44
CA VAL A 86 -5.69 -8.29 -11.95
C VAL A 86 -6.18 -8.85 -13.28
#